data_AF-A0A7C1ZET9-F1
#
_entry.id   AF-A0A7C1ZET9-F1
#
_cell.length_a   1.000
_cell.length_b   1.000
_cell.length_c   1.000
_cell.angle_alpha   90.00
_cell.angle_beta   90.00
_cell.angle_gamma   90.00
#
_symmetry.space_group_name_H-M   'P 1'
#
loop_
_entity.id
_entity.type
_entity.pdbx_description
1 polymer ?
#
loop_
_entity_poly.entity_id
_entity_poly.type
_entity_poly.pdbx_seq_one_letter_code
_entity_poly.pdbx_strand_id
1 'polypeptide(L)'
;MKGRRIIVPNINLKKFYRICAFRNISFKSVDLNEITFKKYLTFKNQLFGGYIKAESYSIFVEKLRKSILLKLISKEELTQLVNKPLNPTSIHVLFKKSNKQISNSSVKALLSLLMKVYLLDHVKIIKFLSFDEEERQDRSLIYYYLSRRRDFISVKRLKDKFWDHPRKHRINDYLLGLWLENKIDIGGLDVPRKTCNDFGFTDIPPDQVDKFKSVETYRVRETGELKARVLLSDNNKLYPLNKGD
;
A
#
# COMPACT_ATOMS: atom_id res chain seq x y z
N MET A 1 10.39 -27.32 21.58
CA MET A 1 9.99 -27.39 20.16
C MET A 1 10.94 -26.54 19.32
N LYS A 2 11.65 -27.11 18.33
CA LYS A 2 12.51 -26.33 17.41
C LYS A 2 11.63 -25.59 16.41
N GLY A 3 11.57 -24.26 16.51
CA GLY A 3 10.79 -23.41 15.61
C GLY A 3 11.21 -23.58 14.14
N ARG A 4 10.28 -23.33 13.20
CA ARG A 4 10.55 -23.39 11.76
C ARG A 4 11.66 -22.39 11.40
N ARG A 5 12.79 -22.89 10.87
CA ARG A 5 13.91 -22.05 10.43
C ARG A 5 13.58 -21.44 9.07
N ILE A 6 13.64 -20.12 8.98
CA ILE A 6 13.40 -19.36 7.77
C ILE A 6 14.72 -18.88 7.21
N ILE A 7 14.99 -19.22 5.96
CA ILE A 7 16.20 -18.85 5.23
C ILE A 7 15.78 -18.07 4.00
N VAL A 8 16.32 -16.87 3.83
CA VAL A 8 16.01 -16.00 2.68
C VAL A 8 17.33 -15.50 2.08
N PRO A 9 17.65 -15.84 0.83
CA PRO A 9 18.84 -15.32 0.16
C PRO A 9 18.60 -13.91 -0.36
N ASN A 10 19.68 -13.16 -0.63
CA ASN A 10 19.56 -11.87 -1.32
C ASN A 10 19.21 -12.10 -2.80
N ILE A 11 18.01 -11.66 -3.20
CA ILE A 11 17.43 -11.98 -4.51
C ILE A 11 17.47 -10.80 -5.48
N ASN A 12 17.96 -11.07 -6.69
CA ASN A 12 17.62 -10.32 -7.89
C ASN A 12 16.35 -10.93 -8.50
N LEU A 13 15.24 -10.18 -8.52
CA LEU A 13 13.93 -10.70 -8.94
C LEU A 13 13.90 -11.16 -10.39
N LYS A 14 14.59 -10.48 -11.31
CA LYS A 14 14.63 -10.89 -12.73
C LYS A 14 15.36 -12.22 -12.90
N LYS A 15 16.51 -12.38 -12.25
CA LYS A 15 17.27 -13.64 -12.27
C LYS A 15 16.48 -14.78 -11.60
N PHE A 16 15.84 -14.49 -10.47
CA PHE A 16 15.01 -15.46 -9.76
C PHE A 16 13.74 -15.87 -10.53
N TYR A 17 13.09 -14.93 -11.22
CA TYR A 17 11.98 -15.23 -12.15
C TYR A 17 12.40 -16.27 -13.18
N ARG A 18 13.55 -16.07 -13.85
CA ARG A 18 14.05 -17.04 -14.83
C ARG A 18 14.28 -18.41 -14.18
N ILE A 19 14.88 -18.46 -12.99
CA ILE A 19 15.11 -19.73 -12.27
C ILE A 19 13.80 -20.46 -11.92
N CYS A 20 12.74 -19.71 -11.65
CA CYS A 20 11.42 -20.26 -11.34
C CYS A 20 10.63 -20.69 -12.58
N ALA A 21 10.74 -19.93 -13.67
CA ALA A 21 9.87 -20.03 -14.85
C ALA A 21 10.40 -20.94 -15.96
N PHE A 22 11.67 -21.36 -15.91
CA PHE A 22 12.28 -22.27 -16.89
C PHE A 22 12.73 -23.58 -16.24
N ARG A 23 12.46 -24.73 -16.90
CA ARG A 23 12.77 -26.07 -16.37
C ARG A 23 14.28 -26.38 -16.39
N ASN A 24 14.95 -26.08 -17.50
CA ASN A 24 16.36 -26.42 -17.73
C ASN A 24 17.23 -25.17 -17.72
N ILE A 25 17.39 -24.57 -16.54
CA ILE A 25 18.18 -23.35 -16.36
C ILE A 25 19.49 -23.65 -15.63
N SER A 26 20.58 -23.03 -16.09
CA SER A 26 21.91 -23.20 -15.49
C SER A 26 22.40 -21.91 -14.84
N PHE A 27 23.34 -22.00 -13.90
CA PHE A 27 23.93 -20.83 -13.25
C PHE A 27 24.55 -19.84 -14.25
N LYS A 28 25.18 -20.34 -15.33
CA LYS A 28 25.74 -19.53 -16.43
C LYS A 28 24.66 -18.73 -17.15
N SER A 29 23.52 -19.35 -17.48
CA SER A 29 22.45 -18.72 -18.27
C SER A 29 21.76 -17.52 -17.59
N VAL A 30 21.88 -17.41 -16.27
CA VAL A 30 21.33 -16.32 -15.44
C VAL A 30 22.41 -15.45 -14.83
N ASP A 31 23.66 -15.63 -15.23
CA ASP A 31 24.80 -14.84 -14.76
C ASP A 31 24.90 -14.86 -13.22
N LEU A 32 24.95 -16.06 -12.64
CA LEU A 32 25.15 -16.27 -11.21
C LEU A 32 26.30 -17.25 -11.00
N ASN A 33 27.02 -17.09 -9.89
CA ASN A 33 27.90 -18.14 -9.42
C ASN A 33 27.09 -19.34 -8.91
N GLU A 34 27.73 -20.52 -8.89
CA GLU A 34 27.07 -21.78 -8.55
C GLU A 34 26.47 -21.78 -7.13
N ILE A 35 27.16 -21.17 -6.16
CA ILE A 35 26.72 -21.10 -4.76
C ILE A 35 25.43 -20.28 -4.64
N THR A 36 25.38 -19.10 -5.24
CA THR A 36 24.20 -18.23 -5.26
C THR A 36 23.05 -18.90 -6.02
N PHE A 37 23.34 -19.57 -7.14
CA PHE A 37 22.35 -20.31 -7.90
C PHE A 37 21.71 -21.44 -7.06
N LYS A 38 22.53 -22.24 -6.35
CA LYS A 38 22.02 -23.26 -5.41
C LYS A 38 21.14 -22.66 -4.33
N LYS A 39 21.54 -21.53 -3.73
CA LYS A 39 20.71 -20.79 -2.75
C LYS A 39 19.36 -20.37 -3.34
N TYR A 40 19.33 -19.90 -4.59
CA TYR A 40 18.08 -19.53 -5.27
C TYR A 40 17.20 -20.75 -5.52
N LEU A 41 17.78 -21.89 -5.94
CA LEU A 41 17.03 -23.14 -6.11
C LEU A 41 16.43 -23.64 -4.79
N THR A 42 17.21 -23.66 -3.70
CA THR A 42 16.71 -24.03 -2.36
C THR A 42 15.54 -23.14 -1.96
N PHE A 43 15.67 -21.83 -2.16
CA PHE A 43 14.60 -20.89 -1.82
C PHE A 43 13.37 -21.03 -2.74
N LYS A 44 13.55 -21.30 -4.04
CA LYS A 44 12.46 -21.65 -4.96
C LYS A 44 11.68 -22.86 -4.42
N ASN A 45 12.39 -23.94 -4.08
CA ASN A 45 11.76 -25.17 -3.62
C ASN A 45 11.04 -24.93 -2.28
N GLN A 46 11.63 -24.16 -1.37
CA GLN A 46 10.96 -23.75 -0.13
C GLN A 46 9.64 -23.00 -0.41
N LEU A 47 9.64 -22.04 -1.34
CA LEU A 47 8.46 -21.21 -1.63
C LEU A 47 7.38 -21.94 -2.45
N PHE A 48 7.77 -22.69 -3.47
CA PHE A 48 6.85 -23.18 -4.49
C PHE A 48 6.80 -24.70 -4.63
N GLY A 49 7.77 -25.42 -4.06
CA GLY A 49 7.90 -26.87 -4.23
C GLY A 49 8.44 -27.31 -5.59
N GLY A 50 8.76 -26.38 -6.51
CA GLY A 50 9.31 -26.73 -7.81
C GLY A 50 9.16 -25.64 -8.87
N TYR A 51 8.92 -26.08 -10.11
CA TYR A 51 8.68 -25.24 -11.28
C TYR A 51 7.40 -24.41 -11.13
N ILE A 52 7.42 -23.17 -11.61
CA ILE A 52 6.24 -22.30 -11.62
C ILE A 52 5.93 -21.92 -13.06
N LYS A 53 4.73 -22.26 -13.54
CA LYS A 53 4.22 -21.70 -14.79
C LYS A 53 3.89 -20.22 -14.56
N ALA A 54 4.73 -19.31 -15.03
CA ALA A 54 4.51 -17.86 -14.95
C ALA A 54 4.78 -17.22 -16.31
N GLU A 55 3.70 -16.91 -17.02
CA GLU A 55 3.70 -16.42 -18.41
C GLU A 55 4.29 -15.01 -18.55
N SER A 56 4.39 -14.28 -17.45
CA SER A 56 5.01 -12.96 -17.40
C SER A 56 5.68 -12.69 -16.06
N TYR A 57 6.53 -11.65 -16.03
CA TYR A 57 7.16 -11.18 -14.80
C TYR A 57 6.14 -10.65 -13.79
N SER A 58 5.05 -10.00 -14.23
CA SER A 58 4.01 -9.49 -13.32
C SER A 58 3.27 -10.63 -12.62
N ILE A 59 2.85 -11.66 -13.37
CA ILE A 59 2.21 -12.86 -12.82
C ILE A 59 3.15 -13.58 -11.85
N PHE A 60 4.44 -13.64 -12.17
CA PHE A 60 5.44 -14.18 -11.25
C PHE A 60 5.50 -13.43 -9.93
N VAL A 61 5.54 -12.09 -9.95
CA VAL A 61 5.57 -11.27 -8.73
C VAL A 61 4.34 -11.53 -7.87
N GLU A 62 3.15 -11.66 -8.46
CA GLU A 62 1.93 -11.99 -7.71
C GLU A 62 1.97 -13.37 -7.07
N LYS A 63 2.41 -14.40 -7.80
CA LYS A 63 2.59 -15.75 -7.24
C LYS A 63 3.62 -15.74 -6.11
N LEU A 64 4.71 -15.01 -6.28
CA LEU A 64 5.74 -14.82 -5.26
C LEU A 64 5.19 -14.15 -4.00
N ARG A 65 4.35 -13.11 -4.14
CA ARG A 65 3.68 -12.48 -2.99
C ARG A 65 2.85 -13.49 -2.20
N LYS A 66 1.99 -14.24 -2.89
CA LYS A 66 1.12 -15.25 -2.26
C LYS A 66 1.95 -16.31 -1.53
N SER A 67 3.01 -16.82 -2.14
CA SER A 67 3.88 -17.82 -1.51
C SER A 67 4.66 -17.28 -0.33
N ILE A 68 5.13 -16.02 -0.37
CA ILE A 68 5.76 -15.37 0.78
C ILE A 68 4.78 -15.26 1.94
N LEU A 69 3.54 -14.82 1.67
CA LEU A 69 2.50 -14.66 2.69
C LEU A 69 2.12 -16.00 3.33
N LEU A 70 2.08 -17.06 2.53
CA LEU A 70 1.75 -18.39 3.01
C LEU A 70 2.87 -19.05 3.81
N LYS A 71 4.14 -18.84 3.42
CA LYS A 71 5.26 -19.66 3.91
C LYS A 71 6.28 -18.95 4.79
N LEU A 72 6.38 -17.61 4.71
CA LEU A 72 7.41 -16.85 5.42
C LEU A 72 6.79 -15.96 6.51
N ILE A 73 5.91 -15.04 6.12
CA ILE A 73 5.31 -14.02 6.99
C ILE A 73 3.83 -13.88 6.66
N SER A 74 2.94 -14.12 7.63
CA SER A 74 1.50 -14.06 7.38
C SER A 74 1.00 -12.63 7.17
N LYS A 75 -0.25 -12.50 6.71
CA LYS A 75 -0.92 -11.19 6.53
C LYS A 75 -0.99 -10.45 7.86
N GLU A 76 -1.33 -11.16 8.94
CA GLU A 76 -1.48 -10.65 10.32
C GLU A 76 -0.12 -10.27 10.93
N GLU A 77 0.94 -10.99 10.59
CA GLU A 77 2.29 -10.60 11.00
C GLU A 77 2.75 -9.34 10.27
N LEU A 78 2.44 -9.23 8.98
CA LEU A 78 2.77 -8.07 8.15
C LEU A 78 2.02 -6.81 8.62
N THR A 79 0.75 -6.92 9.04
CA THR A 79 -0.03 -5.77 9.56
C THR A 79 0.56 -5.19 10.84
N GLN A 80 1.18 -6.01 11.69
CA GLN A 80 1.87 -5.52 12.89
C GLN A 80 3.09 -4.64 12.57
N LEU A 81 3.59 -4.66 11.32
CA LEU A 81 4.70 -3.81 10.87
C LEU A 81 4.23 -2.43 10.40
N VAL A 82 2.92 -2.24 10.12
CA VAL A 82 2.36 -0.98 9.57
C VAL A 82 2.67 0.23 10.45
N ASN A 83 2.70 0.04 11.77
CA ASN A 83 2.97 1.12 12.74
C ASN A 83 4.39 1.08 13.31
N LYS A 84 5.27 0.24 12.77
CA LYS A 84 6.65 0.10 13.26
C LYS A 84 7.65 0.65 12.25
N PRO A 85 8.87 1.01 12.70
CA PRO A 85 9.96 1.27 11.78
C PRO A 85 10.25 0.03 10.92
N LEU A 86 10.32 0.18 9.59
CA LEU A 86 10.66 -0.93 8.69
C LEU A 86 12.16 -1.19 8.70
N ASN A 87 12.63 -1.87 9.75
CA ASN A 87 14.02 -2.25 9.90
C ASN A 87 14.16 -3.73 10.29
N PRO A 88 15.37 -4.32 10.20
CA PRO A 88 15.60 -5.70 10.56
C PRO A 88 15.17 -6.05 12.00
N THR A 89 15.33 -5.11 12.95
CA THR A 89 14.97 -5.31 14.35
C THR A 89 13.48 -5.58 14.52
N SER A 90 12.61 -4.81 13.85
CA SER A 90 11.16 -4.98 13.94
C SER A 90 10.69 -6.33 13.39
N ILE A 91 11.30 -6.83 12.31
CA ILE A 91 11.03 -8.18 11.79
C ILE A 91 11.54 -9.26 12.75
N HIS A 92 12.71 -9.08 13.34
CA HIS A 92 13.23 -10.04 14.34
C HIS A 92 12.30 -10.17 15.55
N VAL A 93 11.82 -9.04 16.09
CA VAL A 93 10.89 -9.03 17.23
C VAL A 93 9.60 -9.76 16.87
N LEU A 94 9.07 -9.52 15.67
CA LEU A 94 7.87 -10.19 15.16
C LEU A 94 8.07 -11.72 15.09
N PHE A 95 9.16 -12.18 14.48
CA PHE A 95 9.41 -13.62 14.31
C PHE A 95 9.70 -14.32 15.65
N LYS A 96 10.34 -13.62 16.60
CA LYS A 96 10.55 -14.13 17.95
C LYS A 96 9.23 -14.38 18.66
N LYS A 97 8.24 -13.47 18.53
CA LYS A 97 6.89 -13.66 19.07
C LYS A 97 6.17 -14.86 18.46
N SER A 98 6.35 -15.10 17.17
CA SER A 98 5.74 -16.23 16.44
C SER A 98 6.55 -17.53 16.55
N ASN A 99 7.54 -17.62 17.44
CA ASN A 99 8.43 -18.78 17.60
C ASN A 99 9.12 -19.26 16.28
N LYS A 100 9.40 -18.32 15.37
CA LYS A 100 10.11 -18.55 14.10
C LYS A 100 11.58 -18.18 14.26
N GLN A 101 12.48 -19.03 13.77
CA GLN A 101 13.91 -18.77 13.81
C GLN A 101 14.40 -18.20 12.47
N ILE A 102 15.04 -17.04 12.50
CA ILE A 102 15.58 -16.39 11.31
C ILE A 102 16.90 -15.69 11.65
N SER A 103 17.91 -15.80 10.77
CA SER A 103 19.20 -15.12 10.96
C SER A 103 19.14 -13.65 10.56
N ASN A 104 19.99 -12.80 11.13
CA ASN A 104 20.09 -11.36 10.77
C ASN A 104 20.28 -11.16 9.25
N SER A 105 21.11 -11.99 8.61
CA SER A 105 21.31 -11.95 7.16
C SER A 105 20.03 -12.26 6.38
N SER A 106 19.26 -13.27 6.81
CA SER A 106 17.98 -13.63 6.20
C SER A 106 16.91 -12.58 6.46
N VAL A 107 16.92 -11.91 7.62
CA VAL A 107 15.99 -10.80 7.89
C VAL A 107 16.25 -9.61 6.97
N LYS A 108 17.52 -9.21 6.80
CA LYS A 108 17.89 -8.15 5.85
C LYS A 108 17.46 -8.49 4.42
N ALA A 109 17.68 -9.75 4.02
CA ALA A 109 17.26 -10.24 2.70
C ALA A 109 15.74 -10.28 2.55
N LEU A 110 15.00 -10.70 3.58
CA LEU A 110 13.54 -10.70 3.60
C LEU A 110 12.99 -9.28 3.48
N LEU A 111 13.51 -8.33 4.26
CA LEU A 111 13.12 -6.92 4.17
C LEU A 111 13.32 -6.38 2.74
N SER A 112 14.49 -6.62 2.15
CA SER A 112 14.77 -6.24 0.76
C SER A 112 13.79 -6.89 -0.22
N LEU A 113 13.52 -8.18 -0.07
CA LEU A 113 12.61 -8.91 -0.93
C LEU A 113 11.19 -8.35 -0.84
N LEU A 114 10.67 -8.17 0.37
CA LEU A 114 9.33 -7.65 0.61
C LEU A 114 9.17 -6.24 0.00
N MET A 115 10.19 -5.37 0.11
CA MET A 115 10.17 -4.07 -0.57
C MET A 115 10.15 -4.23 -2.09
N LYS A 116 11.02 -5.08 -2.66
CA LYS A 116 11.11 -5.32 -4.11
C LYS A 116 9.83 -5.90 -4.71
N VAL A 117 9.11 -6.75 -3.97
CA VAL A 117 7.80 -7.28 -4.41
C VAL A 117 6.64 -6.39 -3.97
N TYR A 118 6.90 -5.22 -3.38
CA TYR A 118 5.86 -4.31 -2.89
C TYR A 118 4.92 -4.93 -1.83
N LEU A 119 5.41 -5.89 -1.04
CA LEU A 119 4.78 -6.33 0.22
C LEU A 119 5.22 -5.46 1.41
N LEU A 120 6.22 -4.60 1.24
CA LEU A 120 6.57 -3.52 2.16
C LEU A 120 6.47 -2.15 1.48
N ASP A 121 5.62 -2.04 0.46
CA ASP A 121 4.96 -0.76 0.18
C ASP A 121 3.68 -0.79 0.99
N HIS A 122 3.73 -0.11 2.12
CA HIS A 122 2.63 0.23 3.00
C HIS A 122 1.28 0.47 2.30
N VAL A 123 1.28 1.17 1.16
CA VAL A 123 0.07 1.36 0.34
C VAL A 123 -0.41 0.06 -0.27
N LYS A 124 0.50 -0.77 -0.79
CA LYS A 124 0.17 -2.04 -1.44
C LYS A 124 -0.23 -3.13 -0.43
N ILE A 125 0.34 -3.12 0.78
CA ILE A 125 -0.11 -3.98 1.90
C ILE A 125 -1.57 -3.71 2.20
N ILE A 126 -1.91 -2.44 2.39
CA ILE A 126 -3.26 -2.05 2.78
C ILE A 126 -4.22 -2.19 1.60
N LYS A 127 -3.82 -1.89 0.35
CA LYS A 127 -4.61 -2.19 -0.85
C LYS A 127 -4.92 -3.68 -0.99
N PHE A 128 -4.04 -4.57 -0.54
CA PHE A 128 -4.27 -6.02 -0.55
C PHE A 128 -5.18 -6.48 0.61
N LEU A 129 -5.30 -5.66 1.66
CA LEU A 129 -6.20 -5.90 2.80
C LEU A 129 -7.62 -5.40 2.53
N SER A 130 -7.78 -4.30 1.79
CA SER A 130 -9.06 -3.61 1.56
C SER A 130 -9.98 -4.25 0.52
N PHE A 131 -9.56 -5.34 -0.13
CA PHE A 131 -10.42 -6.04 -1.09
C PHE A 131 -11.65 -6.69 -0.43
N ASP A 132 -11.63 -6.90 0.89
CA ASP A 132 -12.72 -7.60 1.60
C ASP A 132 -13.61 -6.69 2.48
N GLU A 133 -13.24 -5.43 2.79
CA GLU A 133 -14.02 -4.64 3.77
C GLU A 133 -14.03 -3.11 3.52
N GLU A 134 -15.25 -2.55 3.53
CA GLU A 134 -15.72 -1.18 3.84
C GLU A 134 -14.92 0.10 3.48
N GLU A 135 -15.66 1.18 3.25
CA GLU A 135 -15.17 2.53 2.94
C GLU A 135 -14.18 3.11 3.98
N ARG A 136 -14.34 2.77 5.26
CA ARG A 136 -13.44 3.22 6.34
C ARG A 136 -11.99 2.75 6.14
N GLN A 137 -11.79 1.59 5.49
CA GLN A 137 -10.45 1.05 5.24
C GLN A 137 -9.72 1.81 4.14
N ASP A 138 -10.42 2.22 3.08
CA ASP A 138 -9.85 3.01 1.99
C ASP A 138 -9.37 4.39 2.45
N ARG A 139 -10.18 5.03 3.29
CA ARG A 139 -9.84 6.34 3.86
C ARG A 139 -8.64 6.24 4.80
N SER A 140 -8.59 5.19 5.62
CA SER A 140 -7.44 4.91 6.49
C SER A 140 -6.17 4.65 5.67
N LEU A 141 -6.29 3.96 4.53
CA LEU A 141 -5.21 3.71 3.59
C LEU A 141 -4.64 5.01 2.99
N ILE A 142 -5.51 5.90 2.53
CA ILE A 142 -5.10 7.20 1.99
C ILE A 142 -4.42 8.03 3.07
N TYR A 143 -5.02 8.12 4.26
CA TYR A 143 -4.42 8.85 5.38
C TYR A 143 -3.03 8.33 5.74
N TYR A 144 -2.90 7.01 5.83
CA TYR A 144 -1.64 6.37 6.14
C TYR A 144 -0.55 6.66 5.09
N TYR A 145 -0.92 6.68 3.80
CA TYR A 145 0.01 7.09 2.76
C TYR A 145 0.46 8.55 2.92
N LEU A 146 -0.48 9.45 3.22
CA LEU A 146 -0.19 10.87 3.42
C LEU A 146 0.70 11.09 4.64
N SER A 147 0.37 10.48 5.79
CA SER A 147 1.06 10.69 7.08
C SER A 147 2.52 10.24 7.10
N ARG A 148 2.93 9.38 6.16
CA ARG A 148 4.33 8.93 6.01
C ARG A 148 5.19 9.87 5.17
N ARG A 149 4.61 10.89 4.53
CA ARG A 149 5.35 11.85 3.70
C ARG A 149 5.86 13.00 4.57
N ARG A 150 7.07 13.47 4.26
CA ARG A 150 7.65 14.68 4.87
C ARG A 150 7.14 15.96 4.21
N ASP A 151 6.82 15.87 2.91
CA ASP A 151 6.39 16.99 2.08
C ASP A 151 4.97 16.78 1.57
N PHE A 152 4.36 17.87 1.12
CA PHE A 152 3.04 17.85 0.49
C PHE A 152 3.01 16.97 -0.76
N ILE A 153 1.79 16.55 -1.13
CA ILE A 153 1.51 15.85 -2.39
C ILE A 153 0.30 16.49 -3.04
N SER A 154 0.30 16.66 -4.37
CA SER A 154 -0.91 17.10 -5.07
C SER A 154 -1.97 16.01 -5.13
N VAL A 155 -3.24 16.41 -5.21
CA VAL A 155 -4.37 15.48 -5.43
C VAL A 155 -4.13 14.62 -6.67
N LYS A 156 -3.64 15.22 -7.78
CA LYS A 156 -3.28 14.48 -9.00
C LYS A 156 -2.31 13.33 -8.73
N ARG A 157 -1.19 13.62 -8.05
CA ARG A 157 -0.15 12.62 -7.77
C ARG A 157 -0.64 11.54 -6.81
N LEU A 158 -1.58 11.87 -5.91
CA LEU A 158 -2.26 10.88 -5.10
C LEU A 158 -3.16 9.97 -5.95
N LYS A 159 -4.02 10.54 -6.81
CA LYS A 159 -4.87 9.76 -7.72
C LYS A 159 -4.03 8.84 -8.60
N ASP A 160 -2.90 9.32 -9.12
CA ASP A 160 -1.94 8.51 -9.89
C ASP A 160 -1.33 7.39 -9.04
N LYS A 161 -1.10 7.58 -7.72
CA LYS A 161 -0.65 6.49 -6.84
C LYS A 161 -1.74 5.43 -6.61
N PHE A 162 -3.00 5.82 -6.70
CA PHE A 162 -4.19 4.98 -6.46
C PHE A 162 -4.97 4.66 -7.74
N TRP A 163 -4.34 4.79 -8.91
CA TRP A 163 -4.98 4.61 -10.23
C TRP A 163 -5.59 3.21 -10.45
N ASP A 164 -5.02 2.21 -9.78
CA ASP A 164 -5.40 0.79 -9.81
C ASP A 164 -6.39 0.40 -8.70
N HIS A 165 -6.87 1.36 -7.89
CA HIS A 165 -7.79 1.10 -6.79
C HIS A 165 -9.24 0.92 -7.29
N PRO A 166 -10.00 -0.09 -6.83
CA PRO A 166 -11.39 -0.32 -7.27
C PRO A 166 -12.30 0.90 -7.06
N ARG A 167 -12.15 1.59 -5.92
CA ARG A 167 -12.91 2.79 -5.54
C ARG A 167 -12.16 4.11 -5.79
N LYS A 168 -11.25 4.15 -6.79
CA LYS A 168 -10.42 5.35 -7.08
C LYS A 168 -11.23 6.63 -7.35
N HIS A 169 -12.46 6.51 -7.81
CA HIS A 169 -13.36 7.64 -8.05
C HIS A 169 -13.78 8.35 -6.75
N ARG A 170 -13.70 7.68 -5.60
CA ARG A 170 -14.06 8.22 -4.27
C ARG A 170 -12.91 8.89 -3.53
N ILE A 171 -11.71 8.99 -4.14
CA ILE A 171 -10.52 9.57 -3.50
C ILE A 171 -10.80 10.98 -2.99
N ASN A 172 -11.54 11.80 -3.75
CA ASN A 172 -11.88 13.15 -3.32
C ASN A 172 -12.73 13.15 -2.04
N ASP A 173 -13.76 12.30 -1.97
CA ASP A 173 -14.62 12.16 -0.79
C ASP A 173 -13.82 11.71 0.44
N TYR A 174 -12.90 10.76 0.24
CA TYR A 174 -12.02 10.27 1.30
C TYR A 174 -11.11 11.37 1.84
N LEU A 175 -10.57 12.23 0.96
CA LEU A 175 -9.75 13.37 1.36
C LEU A 175 -10.57 14.41 2.14
N LEU A 176 -11.77 14.75 1.68
CA LEU A 176 -12.66 15.67 2.40
C LEU A 176 -13.03 15.11 3.77
N GLY A 177 -13.34 13.81 3.87
CA GLY A 177 -13.57 13.14 5.14
C GLY A 177 -12.37 13.20 6.09
N LEU A 178 -11.16 12.98 5.60
CA LEU A 178 -9.93 13.12 6.41
C LEU A 178 -9.67 14.57 6.85
N TRP A 179 -10.00 15.54 6.00
CA TRP A 179 -9.86 16.95 6.30
C TRP A 179 -10.85 17.40 7.38
N LEU A 180 -12.10 16.91 7.34
CA LEU A 180 -13.10 17.11 8.38
C LEU A 180 -12.69 16.48 9.72
N GLU A 181 -12.08 15.29 9.67
CA GLU A 181 -11.51 14.62 10.84
C GLU A 181 -10.22 15.28 11.37
N ASN A 182 -9.82 16.41 10.79
CA ASN A 182 -8.59 17.14 11.14
C ASN A 182 -7.30 16.30 11.05
N LYS A 183 -7.30 15.28 10.18
CA LYS A 183 -6.14 14.41 9.93
C LYS A 183 -5.21 14.98 8.86
N ILE A 184 -5.75 15.78 7.97
CA ILE A 184 -5.00 16.43 6.89
C ILE A 184 -5.45 17.88 6.73
N ASP A 185 -4.57 18.67 6.14
CA ASP A 185 -4.89 19.97 5.61
C ASP A 185 -4.85 19.95 4.07
N ILE A 186 -5.75 20.69 3.45
CA ILE A 186 -5.89 20.75 1.98
C ILE A 186 -5.62 22.20 1.55
N GLY A 187 -4.38 22.45 1.14
CA GLY A 187 -3.95 23.76 0.65
C GLY A 187 -4.73 24.17 -0.60
N GLY A 188 -5.24 25.39 -0.57
CA GLY A 188 -6.07 25.98 -1.63
C GLY A 188 -7.56 25.61 -1.55
N LEU A 189 -8.00 24.91 -0.50
CA LEU A 189 -9.42 24.73 -0.20
C LEU A 189 -9.91 25.95 0.61
N ASP A 190 -10.85 26.71 0.05
CA ASP A 190 -11.35 27.96 0.62
C ASP A 190 -12.67 27.84 1.39
N VAL A 191 -13.24 26.63 1.45
CA VAL A 191 -14.46 26.32 2.20
C VAL A 191 -14.12 26.09 3.68
N PRO A 192 -14.81 26.73 4.64
CA PRO A 192 -14.62 26.47 6.06
C PRO A 192 -15.06 25.06 6.47
N ARG A 193 -14.28 24.39 7.33
CA ARG A 193 -14.65 23.08 7.90
C ARG A 193 -16.01 23.13 8.60
N LYS A 194 -16.33 24.24 9.28
CA LYS A 194 -17.60 24.44 9.99
C LYS A 194 -18.80 24.27 9.04
N THR A 195 -18.78 24.94 7.89
CA THR A 195 -19.82 24.82 6.86
C THR A 195 -20.03 23.37 6.44
N CYS A 196 -18.95 22.63 6.20
CA CYS A 196 -19.02 21.23 5.81
C CYS A 196 -19.44 20.29 6.96
N ASN A 197 -19.21 20.64 8.23
CA ASN A 197 -19.71 19.88 9.38
C ASN A 197 -21.21 20.10 9.59
N ASP A 198 -21.71 21.31 9.34
CA ASP A 198 -23.11 21.67 9.56
C ASP A 198 -24.04 21.08 8.48
N PHE A 199 -23.57 20.99 7.22
CA PHE A 199 -24.40 20.58 6.07
C PHE A 199 -23.91 19.35 5.31
N GLY A 200 -22.70 18.84 5.59
CA GLY A 200 -22.01 17.87 4.75
C GLY A 200 -21.28 18.54 3.57
N PHE A 201 -20.40 17.80 2.89
CA PHE A 201 -19.61 18.35 1.76
C PHE A 201 -20.21 18.06 0.38
N THR A 202 -21.30 17.29 0.32
CA THR A 202 -22.02 16.93 -0.92
C THR A 202 -23.36 17.64 -1.09
N ASP A 203 -23.90 18.23 -0.02
CA ASP A 203 -25.29 18.68 0.06
C ASP A 203 -25.43 20.05 0.76
N ILE A 204 -24.49 20.96 0.48
CA ILE A 204 -24.51 22.30 1.08
C ILE A 204 -25.60 23.15 0.41
N PRO A 205 -26.42 23.92 1.16
CA PRO A 205 -27.34 24.90 0.58
C PRO A 205 -26.57 25.96 -0.25
N PRO A 206 -26.96 26.23 -1.51
CA PRO A 206 -26.22 27.14 -2.40
C PRO A 206 -26.00 28.56 -1.84
N ASP A 207 -27.00 29.09 -1.13
CA ASP A 207 -26.96 30.40 -0.48
C ASP A 207 -25.86 30.54 0.59
N GLN A 208 -25.41 29.41 1.16
CA GLN A 208 -24.36 29.36 2.18
C GLN A 208 -22.94 29.35 1.59
N VAL A 209 -22.79 29.24 0.27
CA VAL A 209 -21.50 28.93 -0.38
C VAL A 209 -21.17 29.77 -1.62
N ASP A 210 -22.00 30.74 -1.98
CA ASP A 210 -21.83 31.63 -3.15
C ASP A 210 -20.47 32.37 -3.22
N LYS A 211 -19.67 32.33 -2.16
CA LYS A 211 -18.37 33.03 -2.06
C LYS A 211 -17.16 32.11 -2.22
N PHE A 212 -17.32 30.79 -2.33
CA PHE A 212 -16.21 29.84 -2.35
C PHE A 212 -15.93 29.30 -3.76
N LYS A 213 -14.67 29.37 -4.20
CA LYS A 213 -14.21 28.88 -5.51
C LYS A 213 -14.15 27.35 -5.57
N SER A 214 -14.01 26.69 -4.43
CA SER A 214 -13.94 25.23 -4.35
C SER A 214 -15.32 24.58 -4.22
N VAL A 215 -16.37 25.24 -4.70
CA VAL A 215 -17.75 24.74 -4.63
C VAL A 215 -18.37 24.77 -6.02
N GLU A 216 -19.16 23.74 -6.32
CA GLU A 216 -19.97 23.64 -7.53
C GLU A 216 -21.43 23.44 -7.13
N THR A 217 -22.31 24.22 -7.74
CA THR A 217 -23.76 24.05 -7.63
C THR A 217 -24.25 23.07 -8.69
N TYR A 218 -25.17 22.19 -8.31
CA TYR A 218 -25.76 21.19 -9.18
C TYR A 218 -27.22 20.95 -8.80
N ARG A 219 -28.04 20.51 -9.77
CA ARG A 219 -29.40 20.04 -9.47
C ARG A 219 -29.40 18.53 -9.23
N VAL A 220 -30.02 18.13 -8.13
CA VAL A 220 -30.30 16.72 -7.82
C VAL A 220 -31.29 16.19 -8.85
N ARG A 221 -31.00 15.05 -9.47
CA ARG A 221 -31.82 14.52 -10.57
C ARG A 221 -33.17 14.01 -10.09
N GLU A 222 -33.22 13.45 -8.90
CA GLU A 222 -34.42 12.85 -8.31
C GLU A 222 -35.40 13.91 -7.79
N THR A 223 -34.89 14.97 -7.14
CA THR A 223 -35.73 15.97 -6.45
C THR A 223 -35.83 17.30 -7.19
N GLY A 224 -34.93 17.57 -8.14
CA GLY A 224 -34.82 18.87 -8.83
C GLY A 224 -34.23 19.99 -7.97
N GLU A 225 -33.91 19.71 -6.70
CA GLU A 225 -33.36 20.69 -5.76
C GLU A 225 -31.96 21.13 -6.18
N LEU A 226 -31.69 22.43 -6.03
CA LEU A 226 -30.37 22.99 -6.23
C LEU A 226 -29.55 22.79 -4.96
N LYS A 227 -28.42 22.08 -5.08
CA LYS A 227 -27.47 21.83 -4.00
C LYS A 227 -26.08 22.25 -4.43
N ALA A 228 -25.16 22.29 -3.47
CA ALA A 228 -23.77 22.59 -3.71
C ALA A 228 -22.86 21.53 -3.09
N ARG A 229 -21.75 21.23 -3.78
CA ARG A 229 -20.73 20.28 -3.31
C ARG A 229 -19.35 20.89 -3.33
N VAL A 230 -18.51 20.47 -2.40
CA VAL A 230 -17.09 20.84 -2.38
C VAL A 230 -16.35 20.08 -3.47
N LEU A 231 -15.57 20.79 -4.27
CA LEU A 231 -14.69 20.25 -5.30
C LEU A 231 -13.23 20.31 -4.87
N LEU A 232 -12.54 19.18 -5.05
CA LEU A 232 -11.08 19.11 -4.95
C LEU A 232 -10.46 19.12 -6.35
N SER A 233 -9.71 20.18 -6.64
CA SER A 233 -8.88 20.30 -7.83
C SER A 233 -7.65 19.42 -7.72
N ASP A 234 -7.20 18.91 -8.86
CA ASP A 234 -5.99 18.09 -9.00
C ASP A 234 -4.72 18.82 -8.52
N ASN A 235 -4.74 20.15 -8.52
CA ASN A 235 -3.64 21.01 -8.06
C ASN A 235 -3.64 21.28 -6.55
N ASN A 236 -4.72 20.94 -5.83
CA ASN A 236 -4.74 21.12 -4.37
C ASN A 236 -3.63 20.31 -3.72
N LYS A 237 -2.99 20.91 -2.70
CA LYS A 237 -1.85 20.34 -2.00
C LYS A 237 -2.34 19.69 -0.71
N LEU A 238 -2.01 18.43 -0.51
CA LEU A 238 -2.37 17.65 0.67
C LEU A 238 -1.21 17.68 1.65
N TYR A 239 -1.47 18.17 2.85
CA TYR A 239 -0.53 18.23 3.95
C TYR A 239 -1.00 17.26 5.03
N PRO A 240 -0.24 16.20 5.34
CA PRO A 240 -0.56 15.41 6.51
C PRO A 240 -0.38 16.27 7.76
N LEU A 241 -1.40 16.32 8.60
CA LEU A 241 -1.25 16.93 9.92
C LEU A 241 -0.69 15.84 10.83
N ASN A 242 0.61 15.90 11.11
CA ASN A 242 1.29 15.15 12.18
C ASN A 242 1.87 16.18 13.16
N LYS A 243 1.87 15.97 14.47
CA LYS A 243 2.21 14.74 15.19
C LYS A 243 1.27 14.54 16.38
N GLY A 244 0.80 13.32 16.61
CA GLY A 244 0.67 12.88 17.99
C GLY A 244 2.10 12.85 18.54
N ASP A 245 2.36 13.62 19.58
CA ASP A 245 3.54 13.47 20.42
C ASP A 245 3.67 12.01 20.93
#